data_AF-A0A933LI79-F1
#
_entry.id   AF-A0A933LI79-F1
#
_cell.length_a   1.000
_cell.length_b   1.000
_cell.length_c   1.000
_cell.angle_alpha   90.00
_cell.angle_beta   90.00
_cell.angle_gamma   90.00
#
_symmetry.space_group_name_H-M   'P 1'
#
loop_
_entity.id
_entity.type
_entity.pdbx_description
1 polymer ?
#
loop_
_entity_poly.entity_id
_entity_poly.type
_entity_poly.pdbx_seq_one_letter_code
_entity_poly.pdbx_strand_id
1 'polypeptide(L)'
;MLTKRFLLGIAAFALVLALRALAQYHVAQLPTSDDGKRVTVKIGTDAVMVYRHGDAIKPYVEQLLTPSGVNVLRDSPSDHKHHHGIMFAVAVDGVNFWEEREPFGRQISRSTTLSQGHGVSPFRDI
;
A
#
# COMPACT_ATOMS: atom_id res chain seq x y z
N MET A 1 39.33 4.12 38.72
CA MET A 1 38.66 2.97 38.08
C MET A 1 37.20 3.23 37.66
N LEU A 2 36.59 4.36 38.04
CA LEU A 2 35.18 4.69 37.77
C LEU A 2 34.91 5.16 36.32
N THR A 3 35.90 5.73 35.64
CA THR A 3 35.76 6.32 34.29
C THR A 3 35.65 5.29 33.16
N LYS A 4 36.35 4.15 33.25
CA LYS A 4 36.30 3.11 32.21
C LYS A 4 34.94 2.41 32.13
N ARG A 5 34.27 2.18 33.27
CA ARG A 5 32.93 1.55 33.33
C ARG A 5 31.84 2.49 32.83
N PHE A 6 31.97 3.79 33.08
CA PHE A 6 31.05 4.82 32.60
C PHE A 6 31.14 5.00 31.08
N LEU A 7 32.36 5.04 30.54
CA LEU A 7 32.60 5.14 29.09
C LEU A 7 32.13 3.88 28.33
N LEU A 8 32.30 2.68 28.92
CA LEU A 8 31.82 1.43 28.31
C LEU A 8 30.28 1.38 28.25
N GLY A 9 29.60 1.91 29.27
CA GLY A 9 28.14 2.02 29.30
C GLY A 9 27.60 2.97 28.22
N ILE A 10 28.25 4.12 28.02
CA ILE A 10 27.89 5.07 26.96
C ILE A 10 28.11 4.47 25.57
N ALA A 11 29.23 3.78 25.35
CA ALA A 11 29.53 3.14 24.07
C ALA A 11 28.52 2.01 23.74
N ALA A 12 28.16 1.18 24.72
CA ALA A 12 27.16 0.14 24.55
C ALA A 12 25.77 0.73 24.26
N PHE A 13 25.39 1.82 24.93
CA PHE A 13 24.12 2.50 24.68
C PHE A 13 24.07 3.15 23.28
N ALA A 14 25.16 3.79 22.85
CA ALA A 14 25.28 4.35 21.50
C ALA A 14 25.22 3.25 20.43
N LEU A 15 25.84 2.09 20.67
CA LEU A 15 25.78 0.94 19.77
C LEU A 15 24.36 0.36 19.67
N VAL A 16 23.65 0.24 20.78
CA VAL A 16 22.24 -0.21 20.78
C VAL A 16 21.35 0.79 20.03
N LEU A 17 21.55 2.09 20.20
CA LEU A 17 20.83 3.11 19.45
C LEU A 17 21.14 3.07 17.95
N ALA A 18 22.40 2.89 17.56
CA ALA A 18 22.79 2.76 16.16
C ALA A 18 22.18 1.51 15.50
N LEU A 19 22.18 0.37 16.21
CA LEU A 19 21.57 -0.89 15.73
C LEU A 19 20.04 -0.77 15.60
N ARG A 20 19.37 -0.01 16.48
CA ARG A 20 17.92 0.27 16.37
C ARG A 20 17.59 1.18 15.20
N ALA A 21 18.38 2.22 14.97
CA ALA A 21 18.22 3.11 13.82
C ALA A 21 18.41 2.37 12.48
N LEU A 22 19.37 1.45 12.41
CA LEU A 22 19.57 0.56 11.26
C LEU A 22 18.39 -0.41 11.05
N ALA A 23 17.83 -0.98 12.13
CA ALA A 23 16.70 -1.89 12.04
C ALA A 23 15.37 -1.20 11.65
N GLN A 24 15.18 0.08 12.02
CA GLN A 24 14.02 0.88 11.58
C GLN A 24 14.12 1.33 10.11
N TYR A 25 15.25 1.10 9.44
CA TYR A 25 15.52 1.70 8.14
C TYR A 25 14.98 0.92 6.93
N HIS A 26 14.36 -0.25 7.10
CA HIS A 26 13.94 -1.08 5.97
C HIS A 26 12.48 -1.53 6.04
N VAL A 27 11.55 -0.56 6.08
CA VAL A 27 10.39 -0.69 5.20
C VAL A 27 10.90 -0.22 3.84
N ALA A 28 11.47 -1.12 3.05
CA ALA A 28 11.93 -0.77 1.72
C ALA A 28 10.72 -0.22 0.95
N GLN A 29 10.75 1.08 0.62
CA GLN A 29 9.80 1.65 -0.32
C GLN A 29 10.09 0.97 -1.65
N LEU A 30 9.22 0.04 -2.04
CA LEU A 30 9.33 -0.60 -3.35
C LEU A 30 9.20 0.49 -4.42
N PRO A 31 10.05 0.50 -5.46
CA PRO A 31 9.91 1.44 -6.55
C PRO A 31 8.49 1.39 -7.12
N THR A 32 7.88 2.57 -7.24
CA THR A 32 6.56 2.73 -7.84
C THR A 32 6.62 3.67 -9.02
N SER A 33 5.91 3.34 -10.10
CA SER A 33 5.62 4.26 -11.19
C SER A 33 4.11 4.49 -11.28
N ASP A 34 3.69 5.74 -11.45
CA ASP A 34 2.29 6.15 -11.57
C ASP A 34 2.08 6.87 -12.90
N ASP A 35 1.10 6.42 -13.70
CA ASP A 35 0.71 7.04 -14.96
C ASP A 35 -0.61 7.84 -14.88
N GLY A 36 -1.13 8.04 -13.67
CA GLY A 36 -2.41 8.70 -13.38
C GLY A 36 -3.62 7.77 -13.44
N LYS A 37 -3.46 6.54 -13.97
CA LYS A 37 -4.49 5.50 -13.99
C LYS A 37 -4.07 4.24 -13.27
N ARG A 38 -2.77 3.94 -13.26
CA ARG A 38 -2.16 2.77 -12.67
C ARG A 38 -0.92 3.14 -11.88
N VAL A 39 -0.79 2.52 -10.72
CA VAL A 39 0.45 2.43 -9.95
C VAL A 39 1.04 1.04 -10.15
N THR A 40 2.26 0.96 -10.64
CA THR A 40 3.03 -0.30 -10.74
C THR A 40 4.06 -0.36 -9.64
N VAL A 41 4.02 -1.42 -8.84
CA VAL A 41 5.02 -1.73 -7.81
C VAL A 41 6.02 -2.73 -8.38
N LYS A 42 7.32 -2.50 -8.17
CA LYS A 42 8.40 -3.35 -8.70
C LYS A 42 9.32 -3.88 -7.62
N ILE A 43 9.90 -5.05 -7.88
CA ILE A 43 11.08 -5.57 -7.17
C ILE A 43 12.19 -5.71 -8.21
N GLY A 44 13.27 -4.93 -8.07
CA GLY A 44 14.26 -4.79 -9.14
C GLY A 44 13.62 -4.21 -10.40
N THR A 45 13.70 -4.93 -11.51
CA THR A 45 13.07 -4.57 -12.79
C THR A 45 11.66 -5.13 -12.95
N ASP A 46 11.28 -6.10 -12.13
CA ASP A 46 10.09 -6.92 -12.34
C ASP A 46 8.88 -6.30 -11.66
N ALA A 47 7.78 -6.19 -12.39
CA ALA A 47 6.50 -5.80 -11.81
C ALA A 47 6.02 -6.93 -10.89
N VAL A 48 5.54 -6.57 -9.70
CA VAL A 48 4.95 -7.52 -8.76
C VAL A 48 3.48 -7.22 -8.47
N MET A 49 3.06 -5.96 -8.66
CA MET A 49 1.68 -5.54 -8.47
C MET A 49 1.34 -4.37 -9.38
N VAL A 50 0.12 -4.35 -9.90
CA VAL A 50 -0.47 -3.20 -10.61
C VAL A 50 -1.79 -2.83 -9.93
N TYR A 51 -1.89 -1.59 -9.47
CA TYR A 51 -3.09 -1.02 -8.86
C TYR A 51 -3.73 -0.03 -9.82
N ARG A 52 -5.02 -0.22 -10.14
CA ARG A 52 -5.76 0.64 -11.06
C ARG A 52 -6.68 1.57 -10.27
N HIS A 53 -6.67 2.86 -10.59
CA HIS A 53 -7.46 3.86 -9.87
C HIS A 53 -8.08 4.98 -10.72
N GLY A 54 -7.30 5.68 -11.56
CA GLY A 54 -7.70 7.00 -12.07
C GLY A 54 -9.02 7.05 -12.84
N ASP A 55 -9.24 6.09 -13.75
CA ASP A 55 -10.48 5.98 -14.52
C ASP A 55 -11.42 4.87 -14.03
N ALA A 56 -11.06 4.20 -12.94
CA ALA A 56 -11.85 3.10 -12.39
C ALA A 56 -13.02 3.64 -11.56
N ILE A 57 -14.19 3.03 -11.73
CA ILE A 57 -15.37 3.30 -10.89
C ILE A 57 -15.10 2.87 -9.43
N LYS A 58 -14.37 1.77 -9.27
CA LYS A 58 -13.84 1.26 -8.00
C LYS A 58 -12.38 0.84 -8.20
N PRO A 59 -11.40 1.51 -7.56
CA PRO A 59 -10.00 1.13 -7.63
C PRO A 59 -9.74 -0.28 -7.09
N TYR A 60 -8.78 -0.98 -7.67
CA TYR A 60 -8.49 -2.37 -7.33
C TYR A 60 -7.06 -2.76 -7.71
N VAL A 61 -6.56 -3.83 -7.11
CA VAL A 61 -5.34 -4.50 -7.59
C VAL A 61 -5.70 -5.26 -8.86
N GLU A 62 -5.25 -4.75 -10.01
CA GLU A 62 -5.48 -5.34 -11.33
C GLU A 62 -4.60 -6.57 -11.54
N GLN A 63 -3.36 -6.52 -11.07
CA GLN A 63 -2.42 -7.63 -11.18
C GLN A 63 -1.67 -7.85 -9.87
N LEU A 64 -1.48 -9.11 -9.53
CA LEU A 64 -0.57 -9.57 -8.49
C LEU A 64 0.22 -10.73 -9.06
N LEU A 65 1.52 -10.52 -9.26
CA LEU A 65 2.37 -11.41 -10.04
C LEU A 65 3.18 -12.32 -9.11
N THR A 66 3.27 -13.60 -9.46
CA THR A 66 4.26 -14.51 -8.85
C THR A 66 5.68 -14.04 -9.21
N PRO A 67 6.73 -14.55 -8.53
CA PRO A 67 8.11 -14.28 -8.93
C PRO A 67 8.44 -14.68 -10.37
N SER A 68 7.69 -15.62 -10.97
CA SER A 68 7.83 -16.02 -12.36
C SER A 68 6.96 -15.20 -13.33
N GLY A 69 6.33 -14.11 -12.86
CA GLY A 69 5.51 -13.21 -13.68
C GLY A 69 4.09 -13.68 -13.97
N VAL A 70 3.58 -14.70 -13.26
CA VAL A 70 2.20 -15.19 -13.47
C VAL A 70 1.22 -14.35 -12.67
N ASN A 71 0.22 -13.76 -13.33
CA ASN A 71 -0.87 -13.07 -12.62
C ASN A 71 -1.81 -14.08 -11.97
N VAL A 72 -2.01 -13.96 -10.66
CA VAL A 72 -2.90 -14.84 -9.89
C VAL A 72 -4.33 -14.31 -9.79
N LEU A 73 -4.59 -13.11 -10.32
CA LEU A 73 -5.89 -12.45 -10.28
C LEU A 73 -6.65 -12.60 -11.59
N ARG A 74 -7.98 -12.57 -11.49
CA ARG A 74 -8.90 -12.47 -12.64
C ARG A 74 -9.65 -11.16 -12.56
N ASP A 75 -9.95 -10.59 -13.72
CA ASP A 75 -10.76 -9.38 -13.84
C ASP A 75 -12.08 -9.68 -14.55
N SER A 76 -13.19 -9.22 -13.97
CA SER A 76 -14.57 -9.40 -14.45
C SER A 76 -14.86 -10.81 -15.03
N PRO A 77 -14.71 -11.88 -14.22
CA PRO A 77 -15.05 -13.24 -14.63
C PRO A 77 -16.45 -13.32 -15.25
N SER A 78 -16.65 -14.23 -16.21
CA SER A 78 -17.91 -14.34 -16.96
C SER A 78 -19.13 -14.61 -16.09
N ASP A 79 -18.95 -15.37 -15.02
CA ASP A 79 -19.95 -15.80 -14.05
C ASP A 79 -20.18 -14.77 -12.94
N HIS A 80 -19.27 -13.80 -12.78
CA HIS A 80 -19.28 -12.83 -11.69
C HIS A 80 -18.69 -11.49 -12.14
N LYS A 81 -19.38 -10.80 -13.05
CA LYS A 81 -18.87 -9.61 -13.76
C LYS A 81 -18.45 -8.44 -12.88
N HIS A 82 -19.03 -8.33 -11.69
CA HIS A 82 -18.75 -7.26 -10.74
C HIS A 82 -17.46 -7.46 -9.94
N HIS A 83 -16.85 -8.66 -10.01
CA HIS A 83 -15.58 -8.97 -9.34
C HIS A 83 -14.39 -8.48 -10.17
N HIS A 84 -13.58 -7.62 -9.58
CA HIS A 84 -12.26 -7.22 -10.09
C HIS A 84 -11.18 -7.67 -9.11
N GLY A 85 -10.00 -8.03 -9.64
CA GLY A 85 -8.84 -8.59 -8.93
C GLY A 85 -8.92 -8.63 -7.40
N ILE A 86 -8.19 -7.75 -6.72
CA ILE A 86 -8.45 -7.50 -5.28
C ILE A 86 -9.12 -6.13 -5.17
N MET A 87 -10.41 -6.16 -4.87
CA MET A 87 -11.25 -4.97 -4.71
C MET A 87 -11.73 -4.81 -3.27
N PHE A 88 -11.99 -3.57 -2.88
CA PHE A 88 -12.69 -3.29 -1.63
C PHE A 88 -14.20 -3.33 -1.86
N ALA A 89 -14.86 -4.39 -1.39
CA ALA A 89 -16.29 -4.57 -1.51
C ALA A 89 -16.99 -4.07 -0.24
N VAL A 90 -17.75 -2.98 -0.36
CA VAL A 90 -18.44 -2.36 0.78
C VAL A 90 -19.81 -1.81 0.37
N ALA A 91 -20.73 -1.83 1.31
CA ALA A 91 -21.97 -1.07 1.26
C ALA A 91 -22.11 -0.29 2.59
N VAL A 92 -22.49 0.99 2.50
CA VAL A 92 -22.62 1.89 3.67
C VAL A 92 -23.88 2.72 3.48
N ASP A 93 -24.70 2.83 4.52
CA ASP A 93 -25.92 3.68 4.54
C ASP A 93 -26.84 3.47 3.32
N GLY A 94 -26.99 2.22 2.89
CA GLY A 94 -27.82 1.86 1.73
C GLY A 94 -27.18 2.15 0.36
N VAL A 95 -25.93 2.66 0.33
CA VAL A 95 -25.16 2.87 -0.91
C VAL A 95 -24.28 1.65 -1.18
N ASN A 96 -24.46 1.04 -2.35
CA ASN A 96 -23.66 -0.09 -2.80
C ASN A 96 -22.48 0.37 -3.66
N PHE A 97 -21.24 0.02 -3.29
CA PHE A 97 -20.03 0.39 -4.06
C PHE A 97 -19.45 -0.76 -4.88
N TRP A 98 -20.00 -1.98 -4.78
CA TRP A 98 -19.39 -3.19 -5.35
C TRP A 98 -20.19 -3.79 -6.52
N GLU A 99 -21.53 -3.66 -6.55
CA GLU A 99 -22.40 -4.29 -7.57
C GLU A 99 -22.47 -3.54 -8.90
N GLU A 100 -21.91 -2.31 -9.01
CA GLU A 100 -21.88 -1.51 -10.27
C GLU A 100 -23.21 -1.45 -11.04
N ARG A 101 -24.34 -1.45 -10.32
CA ARG A 101 -25.69 -1.29 -10.88
C ARG A 101 -26.31 -0.04 -10.31
N GLU A 102 -26.87 0.79 -11.19
CA GLU A 102 -27.43 2.08 -10.77
C GLU A 102 -28.64 1.88 -9.83
N PRO A 103 -28.75 2.65 -8.73
CA PRO A 103 -27.78 3.63 -8.22
C PRO A 103 -26.61 2.98 -7.45
N PHE A 104 -25.34 3.30 -7.79
CA PHE A 104 -24.16 2.81 -7.07
C PHE A 104 -23.20 3.92 -6.62
N GLY A 105 -22.49 3.67 -5.52
CA GLY A 105 -21.43 4.51 -5.01
C GLY A 105 -20.12 4.31 -5.77
N ARG A 106 -19.28 5.36 -5.81
CA ARG A 106 -17.96 5.34 -6.47
C ARG A 106 -16.85 5.47 -5.45
N GLN A 107 -15.73 4.81 -5.70
CA GLN A 107 -14.51 5.00 -4.92
C GLN A 107 -13.56 5.88 -5.73
N ILE A 108 -13.25 7.08 -5.23
CA ILE A 108 -12.42 8.06 -5.94
C ILE A 108 -11.05 8.11 -5.27
N SER A 109 -10.00 7.72 -6.00
CA SER A 109 -8.64 7.89 -5.51
C SER A 109 -8.31 9.38 -5.41
N ARG A 110 -7.94 9.80 -4.21
CA ARG A 110 -7.42 11.13 -3.93
C ARG A 110 -5.92 11.00 -3.74
N SER A 111 -5.16 11.97 -4.25
CA SER A 111 -3.75 12.06 -3.95
C SER A 111 -3.59 12.30 -2.44
N THR A 112 -3.22 11.25 -1.71
CA THR A 112 -2.67 11.43 -0.36
C THR A 112 -1.19 11.69 -0.56
N THR A 113 -0.71 12.89 -0.22
CA THR A 113 0.71 13.05 0.03
C THR A 113 1.08 12.00 1.06
N LEU A 114 1.89 11.00 0.67
CA LEU A 114 2.43 10.03 1.62
C LEU A 114 3.12 10.86 2.70
N SER A 115 2.49 11.01 3.86
CA SER A 115 3.21 11.53 5.00
C SER A 115 4.30 10.50 5.25
N GLN A 116 5.55 10.95 5.13
CA GLN A 116 6.71 10.25 5.67
C GLN A 116 6.29 9.77 7.06
N GLY A 117 6.16 8.46 7.24
CA GLY A 117 5.44 7.84 8.35
C GLY A 117 5.70 8.52 9.69
N HIS A 118 4.79 9.41 10.07
CA HIS A 118 4.60 9.91 11.42
C HIS A 118 3.13 9.73 11.74
N GLY A 119 2.89 9.22 12.94
CA GLY A 119 1.63 8.73 13.48
C GLY A 119 0.35 9.30 12.85
N VAL A 120 -0.51 8.36 12.49
CA VAL A 120 -1.94 8.52 12.18
C VAL A 120 -2.55 9.75 12.87
N SER A 121 -2.98 10.73 12.08
CA SER A 121 -4.05 11.65 12.49
C SER A 121 -5.29 11.23 11.73
N PRO A 122 -6.35 10.75 12.40
CA PRO A 122 -7.54 10.28 11.72
C PRO A 122 -8.28 11.47 11.11
N PHE A 123 -8.82 11.23 9.92
CA PHE A 123 -9.98 11.91 9.33
C PHE A 123 -10.69 12.84 10.32
N ARG A 124 -10.47 14.14 10.18
CA ARG A 124 -11.45 15.15 10.57
C ARG A 124 -11.97 15.75 9.27
N ASP A 125 -13.29 15.90 9.24
CA ASP A 125 -14.10 16.56 8.22
C ASP A 125 -14.72 15.60 7.19
N ILE A 126 -15.71 14.84 7.66
CA ILE A 126 -16.94 14.53 6.92
C ILE A 126 -18.11 14.93 7.82
#